data_AF-A0A0L0EUN6-F1
#
_entry.id   AF-A0A0L0EUN6-F1
#
_cell.length_a   1.000
_cell.length_b   1.000
_cell.length_c   1.000
_cell.angle_alpha   90.00
_cell.angle_beta   90.00
_cell.angle_gamma   90.00
#
_symmetry.space_group_name_H-M   'P 1'
#
loop_
_entity.id
_entity.type
_entity.pdbx_description
1 polymer ?
#
loop_
_entity_poly.entity_id
_entity_poly.type
_entity_poly.pdbx_seq_one_letter_code
_entity_poly.pdbx_strand_id
1 'polypeptide(L)'
;MQNVQHTPTSWDARFFLIAGGFMLINTLCLWARHFSGYQLSILWPAIPAIIGLASSVLGLYKLHPRIVSRAPKLAKWGAGFALAALLALSIGACWVIASAVLGDATRGVGMQALIGLFMVAMVGAFICNALACLRDSASRTLGVALLVPVACWGLMIVVGVIFGPEVGLALDFYTNGLLGAAFLTAGITLKGQTDKAACDAPNVAT
;
A
#
# COMPACT_ATOMS: atom_id res chain seq x y z
N MET A 1 -9.77 -30.92 8.34
CA MET A 1 -8.93 -29.70 8.43
C MET A 1 -9.66 -28.73 9.33
N GLN A 2 -9.15 -28.50 10.54
CA GLN A 2 -9.77 -27.56 11.48
C GLN A 2 -9.75 -26.17 10.86
N ASN A 3 -10.94 -25.59 10.72
CA ASN A 3 -11.16 -24.24 10.24
C ASN A 3 -10.68 -23.31 11.37
N VAL A 4 -9.39 -22.97 11.37
CA VAL A 4 -8.83 -21.99 12.30
C VAL A 4 -9.47 -20.66 11.93
N GLN A 5 -10.60 -20.33 12.55
CA GLN A 5 -11.18 -19.00 12.51
C GLN A 5 -10.13 -18.05 13.05
N HIS A 6 -9.44 -17.36 12.14
CA HIS A 6 -8.43 -16.40 12.54
C HIS A 6 -9.17 -15.22 13.18
N THR A 7 -9.03 -15.10 14.50
CA THR A 7 -9.58 -13.99 15.25
C THR A 7 -8.92 -12.70 14.75
N PRO A 8 -9.71 -11.74 14.24
CA PRO A 8 -9.16 -10.50 13.72
C PRO A 8 -8.39 -9.78 14.84
N THR A 9 -7.10 -9.52 14.64
CA THR A 9 -6.31 -8.77 15.63
C THR A 9 -6.42 -7.28 15.33
N SER A 10 -6.51 -6.45 16.37
CA SER A 10 -6.56 -4.98 16.25
C SER A 10 -5.38 -4.37 15.46
N TRP A 11 -4.29 -5.13 15.33
CA TRP A 11 -3.11 -4.80 14.54
C TRP A 11 -3.36 -4.73 13.02
N ASP A 12 -4.35 -5.46 12.50
CA ASP A 12 -4.62 -5.52 11.06
C ASP A 12 -5.11 -4.15 10.55
N ALA A 13 -5.91 -3.44 11.37
CA ALA A 13 -6.38 -2.09 11.08
C ALA A 13 -5.26 -1.03 11.21
N ARG A 14 -4.35 -1.20 12.18
CA ARG A 14 -3.29 -0.23 12.48
C ARG A 14 -2.35 -0.01 11.30
N PHE A 15 -1.98 -1.06 10.57
CA PHE A 15 -1.10 -0.94 9.40
C PHE A 15 -1.70 -0.06 8.31
N PHE A 16 -2.98 -0.23 8.00
CA PHE A 16 -3.67 0.61 7.02
C PHE A 16 -3.92 2.04 7.52
N LEU A 17 -4.17 2.22 8.82
CA LEU A 17 -4.27 3.57 9.40
C LEU A 17 -2.94 4.32 9.34
N ILE A 18 -1.83 3.65 9.68
CA ILE A 18 -0.47 4.19 9.54
C ILE A 18 -0.19 4.50 8.08
N ALA A 19 -0.48 3.56 7.16
CA ALA A 19 -0.30 3.76 5.73
C ALA A 19 -1.05 5.02 5.25
N GLY A 20 -2.32 5.15 5.62
CA GLY A 20 -3.15 6.29 5.25
C GLY A 20 -2.62 7.62 5.79
N GLY A 21 -2.30 7.67 7.08
CA GLY A 21 -1.75 8.88 7.71
C GLY A 21 -0.44 9.34 7.07
N PHE A 22 0.49 8.41 6.84
CA PHE A 22 1.78 8.74 6.22
C PHE A 22 1.66 9.11 4.74
N MET A 23 0.72 8.54 3.98
CA MET A 23 0.45 8.98 2.61
C MET A 23 -0.13 10.40 2.55
N LEU A 24 -0.95 10.80 3.53
CA LEU A 24 -1.42 12.18 3.64
C LEU A 24 -0.30 13.14 4.02
N ILE A 25 0.57 12.77 4.97
CA ILE A 25 1.77 13.56 5.31
C ILE A 25 2.66 13.72 4.07
N ASN A 26 2.91 12.63 3.33
CA ASN A 26 3.65 12.68 2.08
C ASN A 26 3.02 13.67 1.08
N THR A 27 1.71 13.66 0.93
CA THR A 27 0.97 14.57 0.04
C THR A 27 1.23 16.03 0.44
N LEU A 28 1.14 16.34 1.74
CA LEU A 28 1.44 17.68 2.27
C LEU A 28 2.89 18.08 2.02
N CYS A 29 3.85 17.17 2.22
CA CYS A 29 5.26 17.43 1.94
C CYS A 29 5.53 17.69 0.44
N LEU A 30 4.87 16.94 -0.45
CA LEU A 30 4.96 17.15 -1.90
C LEU A 30 4.41 18.53 -2.27
N TRP A 31 3.24 18.89 -1.77
CA TRP A 31 2.63 20.20 -2.00
C TRP A 31 3.50 21.33 -1.45
N ALA A 32 3.99 21.22 -0.22
CA ALA A 32 4.90 22.19 0.38
C ALA A 32 6.18 22.36 -0.46
N ARG A 33 6.75 21.26 -0.97
CA ARG A 33 7.88 21.31 -1.90
C ARG A 33 7.54 22.02 -3.20
N HIS A 34 6.37 21.79 -3.78
CA HIS A 34 5.95 22.44 -5.02
C HIS A 34 5.73 23.94 -4.84
N PHE A 35 4.97 24.36 -3.82
CA PHE A 35 4.66 25.76 -3.56
C PHE A 35 5.86 26.57 -3.02
N SER A 36 6.87 25.91 -2.44
CA SER A 36 8.14 26.56 -2.06
C SER A 36 9.16 26.67 -3.21
N GLY A 37 8.76 26.37 -4.45
CA GLY A 37 9.68 26.42 -5.60
C GLY A 37 10.78 25.36 -5.52
N TYR A 38 10.46 24.17 -5.00
CA TYR A 38 11.38 23.02 -4.86
C TYR A 38 12.57 23.22 -3.91
N GLN A 39 12.53 24.24 -3.04
CA GLN A 39 13.55 24.45 -2.01
C GLN A 39 13.60 23.33 -0.97
N LEU A 40 12.47 22.68 -0.70
CA LEU A 40 12.38 21.56 0.24
C LEU A 40 12.98 20.29 -0.38
N SER A 41 13.96 19.67 0.28
CA SER A 41 14.61 18.44 -0.20
C SER A 41 13.61 17.30 -0.47
N ILE A 42 13.90 16.46 -1.47
CA ILE A 42 13.04 15.34 -1.90
C ILE A 42 12.98 14.25 -0.84
N LEU A 43 13.92 14.26 0.10
CA LEU A 43 13.97 13.34 1.22
C LEU A 43 12.76 13.49 2.15
N TRP A 44 12.28 14.72 2.35
CA TRP A 44 11.14 15.01 3.22
C TRP A 44 9.83 14.36 2.78
N PRO A 45 9.44 14.38 1.49
CA PRO A 45 8.33 13.57 1.01
C PRO A 45 8.70 12.07 0.91
N ALA A 46 9.95 11.70 0.64
CA ALA A 46 10.32 10.29 0.47
C ALA A 46 10.15 9.45 1.76
N ILE A 47 10.55 9.98 2.92
CA ILE A 47 10.42 9.28 4.22
C ILE A 47 8.97 8.84 4.51
N PRO A 48 7.97 9.75 4.50
CA PRO A 48 6.59 9.35 4.76
C PRO A 48 6.02 8.45 3.67
N ALA A 49 6.43 8.59 2.41
CA ALA A 49 6.03 7.65 1.35
C ALA A 49 6.52 6.23 1.66
N ILE A 50 7.80 6.05 2.00
CA ILE A 50 8.37 4.73 2.30
C ILE A 50 7.66 4.08 3.49
N ILE A 51 7.43 4.83 4.58
CA ILE A 51 6.72 4.31 5.76
C ILE A 51 5.28 3.94 5.40
N GLY A 52 4.59 4.79 4.64
CA GLY A 52 3.22 4.55 4.21
C GLY A 52 3.08 3.31 3.33
N LEU A 53 3.94 3.19 2.33
CA LEU A 53 3.99 2.07 1.40
C LEU A 53 4.37 0.76 2.12
N ALA A 54 5.41 0.75 2.95
CA ALA A 54 5.81 -0.43 3.72
C ALA A 54 4.69 -0.90 4.65
N SER A 55 4.03 0.04 5.35
CA SER A 55 2.88 -0.27 6.22
C SER A 55 1.71 -0.86 5.42
N SER A 56 1.44 -0.35 4.21
CA SER A 56 0.38 -0.88 3.35
C SER A 56 0.67 -2.32 2.88
N VAL A 57 1.93 -2.63 2.54
CA VAL A 57 2.37 -3.97 2.14
C VAL A 57 2.28 -4.95 3.31
N LEU A 58 2.70 -4.52 4.51
CA LEU A 58 2.53 -5.32 5.73
C LEU A 58 1.06 -5.55 6.05
N GLY A 59 0.20 -4.55 5.85
CA GLY A 59 -1.26 -4.66 5.96
C GLY A 59 -1.83 -5.71 5.02
N LEU A 60 -1.42 -5.72 3.75
CA LEU A 60 -1.80 -6.75 2.78
C LEU A 60 -1.31 -8.14 3.18
N TYR A 61 -0.07 -8.27 3.63
CA TYR A 61 0.49 -9.54 4.07
C TYR A 61 -0.28 -10.10 5.27
N LYS A 62 -0.69 -9.22 6.19
CA LYS A 62 -1.54 -9.55 7.34
C LYS A 62 -2.98 -9.94 6.97
N LEU A 63 -3.49 -9.48 5.84
CA LEU A 63 -4.79 -9.94 5.30
C LEU A 63 -4.72 -11.37 4.74
N HIS A 64 -3.53 -11.89 4.46
CA HIS A 64 -3.32 -13.20 3.83
C HIS A 64 -4.10 -14.34 4.51
N PRO A 65 -4.04 -14.55 5.85
CA PRO A 65 -4.70 -15.71 6.45
C PRO A 65 -6.24 -15.61 6.37
N ARG A 66 -6.81 -14.40 6.35
CA ARG A 66 -8.25 -14.18 6.13
C ARG A 66 -8.67 -14.52 4.71
N ILE A 67 -7.78 -14.29 3.74
CA ILE A 67 -8.06 -14.47 2.31
C ILE A 67 -7.77 -15.91 1.88
N VAL A 68 -6.76 -16.58 2.45
CA VAL A 68 -6.41 -17.98 2.13
C VAL A 68 -7.59 -18.92 2.34
N SER A 69 -8.38 -18.73 3.40
CA SER A 69 -9.54 -19.58 3.71
C SER A 69 -10.66 -19.49 2.66
N ARG A 70 -10.70 -18.40 1.87
CA ARG A 70 -11.79 -18.11 0.90
C ARG A 70 -11.34 -18.19 -0.54
N ALA A 71 -10.14 -17.71 -0.84
CA ALA A 71 -9.60 -17.59 -2.19
C ALA A 71 -8.09 -17.92 -2.19
N PRO A 72 -7.71 -19.20 -2.03
CA PRO A 72 -6.33 -19.62 -1.79
C PRO A 72 -5.38 -19.25 -2.94
N LYS A 73 -5.85 -19.33 -4.19
CA LYS A 73 -5.06 -18.93 -5.37
C LYS A 73 -4.74 -17.42 -5.32
N LEU A 74 -5.75 -16.57 -5.13
CA LEU A 74 -5.57 -15.11 -5.07
C LEU A 74 -4.69 -14.71 -3.87
N ALA A 75 -4.86 -15.39 -2.73
CA ALA A 75 -4.04 -15.15 -1.54
C ALA A 75 -2.55 -15.39 -1.80
N LYS A 76 -2.22 -16.50 -2.48
CA LYS A 76 -0.85 -16.88 -2.79
C LYS A 76 -0.19 -15.90 -3.76
N TRP A 77 -0.88 -15.54 -4.83
CA TRP A 77 -0.41 -14.53 -5.78
C TRP A 77 -0.23 -13.16 -5.11
N GLY A 78 -1.23 -12.72 -4.34
CA GLY A 78 -1.19 -11.45 -3.62
C GLY A 78 -0.03 -11.36 -2.64
N ALA A 79 0.25 -12.43 -1.88
CA ALA A 79 1.41 -12.48 -0.97
C ALA A 79 2.75 -12.48 -1.74
N GLY A 80 2.85 -13.21 -2.84
CA GLY A 80 4.04 -13.21 -3.70
C GLY A 80 4.34 -11.81 -4.25
N PHE A 81 3.33 -11.11 -4.75
CA PHE A 81 3.46 -9.73 -5.21
C PHE A 81 3.80 -8.76 -4.07
N ALA A 82 3.19 -8.92 -2.89
CA ALA A 82 3.50 -8.09 -1.73
C ALA A 82 4.97 -8.25 -1.29
N LEU A 83 5.51 -9.47 -1.31
CA LEU A 83 6.92 -9.73 -1.02
C LEU A 83 7.84 -9.11 -2.08
N ALA A 84 7.50 -9.24 -3.36
CA ALA A 84 8.27 -8.61 -4.44
C ALA A 84 8.28 -7.08 -4.29
N ALA A 85 7.14 -6.47 -3.96
CA ALA A 85 7.05 -5.04 -3.69
C ALA A 85 7.88 -4.63 -2.47
N LEU A 86 7.86 -5.40 -1.39
CA LEU A 86 8.66 -5.13 -0.20
C LEU A 86 10.16 -5.17 -0.51
N LEU A 87 10.61 -6.19 -1.24
CA LEU A 87 12.00 -6.31 -1.67
C LEU A 87 12.43 -5.14 -2.56
N ALA A 88 11.62 -4.79 -3.56
CA ALA A 88 11.89 -3.66 -4.44
C ALA A 88 11.94 -2.33 -3.66
N LEU A 89 11.02 -2.14 -2.71
CA LEU A 89 10.99 -0.95 -1.84
C LEU A 89 12.22 -0.89 -0.94
N SER A 90 12.64 -2.00 -0.33
CA SER A 90 13.84 -2.06 0.51
C SER A 90 15.11 -1.74 -0.28
N ILE A 91 15.27 -2.33 -1.47
CA ILE A 91 16.40 -2.02 -2.36
C ILE A 91 16.36 -0.55 -2.77
N GLY A 92 15.20 -0.04 -3.18
CA GLY A 92 15.03 1.37 -3.54
C GLY A 92 15.32 2.33 -2.38
N ALA A 93 14.90 2.00 -1.15
CA ALA A 93 15.19 2.80 0.03
C ALA A 93 16.68 2.83 0.35
N CYS A 94 17.36 1.67 0.31
CA CYS A 94 18.81 1.58 0.45
C CYS A 94 19.52 2.41 -0.62
N TRP A 95 19.03 2.36 -1.87
CA TRP A 95 19.58 3.15 -2.97
C TRP A 95 19.47 4.66 -2.71
N VAL A 96 18.29 5.14 -2.30
CA VAL A 96 18.07 6.56 -1.99
C VAL A 96 18.99 7.02 -0.86
N ILE A 97 19.17 6.22 0.19
CA ILE A 97 20.07 6.53 1.30
C ILE A 97 21.53 6.55 0.82
N ALA A 98 21.96 5.54 0.06
CA ALA A 98 23.31 5.46 -0.48
C ALA A 98 23.64 6.66 -1.38
N SER A 99 22.73 7.03 -2.29
CA SER A 99 22.88 8.22 -3.15
C SER A 99 22.95 9.51 -2.35
N ALA A 100 22.22 9.63 -1.23
CA ALA A 100 22.28 10.80 -0.37
C ALA A 100 23.62 10.93 0.39
N VAL A 101 24.28 9.81 0.72
CA VAL A 101 25.55 9.79 1.47
C VAL A 101 26.77 9.87 0.55
N LEU A 102 26.73 9.19 -0.60
CA LEU A 102 27.88 9.03 -1.51
C LEU A 102 27.97 10.13 -2.57
N GLY A 103 26.97 11.03 -2.66
CA GLY A 103 26.99 12.15 -3.61
C GLY A 103 26.70 11.78 -5.07
N ASP A 104 26.56 10.49 -5.40
CA ASP A 104 26.15 10.03 -6.72
C ASP A 104 24.63 10.16 -6.90
N ALA A 105 24.24 11.36 -7.34
CA ALA A 105 22.88 11.68 -7.74
C ALA A 105 22.66 11.28 -9.20
N THR A 106 22.46 10.00 -9.48
CA THR A 106 21.77 9.64 -10.73
C THR A 106 20.57 8.75 -10.44
N ARG A 107 19.40 9.25 -10.86
CA ARG A 107 18.25 8.43 -11.26
C ARG A 107 18.70 7.55 -12.44
N GLY A 108 19.50 6.54 -12.16
CA GLY A 108 19.95 5.58 -13.17
C GLY A 108 18.79 4.72 -13.64
N VAL A 109 18.98 4.08 -14.80
CA VAL A 109 18.03 3.12 -15.37
C VAL A 109 17.63 2.04 -14.35
N GLY A 110 18.55 1.67 -13.45
CA GLY A 110 18.28 0.74 -12.34
C GLY A 110 17.22 1.22 -11.34
N MET A 111 17.27 2.50 -10.93
CA MET A 111 16.28 3.05 -10.01
C MET A 111 14.90 3.15 -10.66
N GLN A 112 14.84 3.55 -11.94
CA GLN A 112 13.58 3.57 -12.70
C GLN A 112 12.99 2.17 -12.87
N ALA A 113 13.82 1.17 -13.15
CA ALA A 113 13.40 -0.22 -13.25
C ALA A 113 12.86 -0.75 -11.90
N LEU A 114 13.51 -0.42 -10.78
CA LEU A 114 13.05 -0.77 -9.44
C LEU A 114 11.70 -0.14 -9.11
N ILE A 115 11.50 1.14 -9.44
CA ILE A 115 10.21 1.83 -9.26
C ILE A 115 9.13 1.16 -10.10
N GLY A 116 9.41 0.87 -11.38
CA GLY A 116 8.46 0.18 -12.25
C GLY A 116 8.08 -1.21 -11.72
N LEU A 117 9.08 -2.00 -11.31
CA LEU A 117 8.86 -3.31 -10.70
C LEU A 117 8.03 -3.21 -9.41
N PHE A 118 8.36 -2.26 -8.55
CA PHE A 118 7.62 -1.97 -7.33
C PHE A 118 6.15 -1.66 -7.64
N MET A 119 5.87 -0.76 -8.58
CA MET A 119 4.51 -0.36 -8.92
C MET A 119 3.69 -1.53 -9.49
N VAL A 120 4.26 -2.31 -10.40
CA VAL A 120 3.60 -3.50 -10.96
C VAL A 120 3.30 -4.52 -9.86
N ALA A 121 4.28 -4.77 -8.97
CA ALA A 121 4.10 -5.67 -7.84
C ALA A 121 3.01 -5.15 -6.88
N MET A 122 2.99 -3.85 -6.57
CA MET A 122 1.94 -3.25 -5.74
C MET A 122 0.56 -3.39 -6.37
N VAL A 123 0.40 -3.07 -7.65
CA VAL A 123 -0.86 -3.26 -8.38
C VAL A 123 -1.30 -4.73 -8.33
N GLY A 124 -0.38 -5.67 -8.57
CA GLY A 124 -0.63 -7.11 -8.49
C GLY A 124 -1.06 -7.56 -7.08
N ALA A 125 -0.41 -7.05 -6.04
CA ALA A 125 -0.75 -7.36 -4.66
C ALA A 125 -2.15 -6.82 -4.31
N PHE A 126 -2.42 -5.56 -4.61
CA PHE A 126 -3.69 -4.91 -4.30
C PHE A 126 -4.85 -5.50 -5.08
N ILE A 127 -4.70 -5.80 -6.38
CA ILE A 127 -5.79 -6.38 -7.17
C ILE A 127 -6.16 -7.79 -6.69
N CYS A 128 -5.17 -8.61 -6.33
CA CYS A 128 -5.43 -9.95 -5.79
C CYS A 128 -6.24 -9.89 -4.48
N ASN A 129 -5.84 -8.98 -3.58
CA ASN A 129 -6.53 -8.79 -2.31
C ASN A 129 -7.91 -8.15 -2.48
N ALA A 130 -8.05 -7.14 -3.36
CA ALA A 130 -9.31 -6.49 -3.67
C ALA A 130 -10.34 -7.49 -4.24
N LEU A 131 -9.95 -8.28 -5.23
CA LEU A 131 -10.82 -9.30 -5.83
C LEU A 131 -11.25 -10.36 -4.82
N ALA A 132 -10.37 -10.75 -3.90
CA ALA A 132 -10.73 -11.67 -2.83
C ALA A 132 -11.73 -11.06 -1.85
N CYS A 133 -11.55 -9.80 -1.46
CA CYS A 133 -12.47 -9.09 -0.57
C CYS A 133 -13.83 -8.80 -1.23
N LEU A 134 -13.87 -8.53 -2.54
CA LEU A 134 -15.10 -8.25 -3.29
C LEU A 134 -16.01 -9.48 -3.45
N ARG A 135 -15.46 -10.70 -3.32
CA ARG A 135 -16.22 -11.95 -3.36
C ARG A 135 -17.07 -12.20 -2.11
N ASP A 136 -16.82 -11.46 -1.03
CA ASP A 136 -17.55 -11.58 0.24
C ASP A 136 -18.31 -10.28 0.52
N SER A 137 -19.62 -10.38 0.77
CA SER A 137 -20.46 -9.22 1.05
C SER A 137 -20.01 -8.48 2.31
N ALA A 138 -19.52 -9.19 3.32
CA ALA A 138 -19.04 -8.59 4.57
C ALA A 138 -17.72 -7.81 4.39
N SER A 139 -16.95 -8.10 3.34
CA SER A 139 -15.65 -7.48 3.06
C SER A 139 -15.64 -6.57 1.83
N ARG A 140 -16.82 -6.31 1.23
CA ARG A 140 -16.93 -5.60 -0.04
C ARG A 140 -16.41 -4.17 0.03
N THR A 141 -16.69 -3.44 1.12
CA THR A 141 -16.17 -2.08 1.35
C THR A 141 -14.65 -2.05 1.39
N LEU A 142 -14.03 -3.03 2.04
CA LEU A 142 -12.57 -3.19 2.04
C LEU A 142 -12.05 -3.46 0.63
N GLY A 143 -12.72 -4.35 -0.12
CA GLY A 143 -12.37 -4.63 -1.52
C GLY A 143 -12.42 -3.40 -2.42
N VAL A 144 -13.45 -2.55 -2.28
CA VAL A 144 -13.56 -1.28 -3.02
C VAL A 144 -12.46 -0.30 -2.62
N ALA A 145 -12.14 -0.18 -1.32
CA ALA A 145 -11.04 0.66 -0.87
C ALA A 145 -9.69 0.20 -1.45
N LEU A 146 -9.45 -1.10 -1.52
CA LEU A 146 -8.23 -1.68 -2.11
C LEU A 146 -8.14 -1.53 -3.64
N LEU A 147 -9.26 -1.28 -4.34
CA LEU A 147 -9.23 -0.95 -5.78
C LEU A 147 -8.72 0.46 -6.06
N VAL A 148 -8.80 1.39 -5.10
CA VAL A 148 -8.31 2.77 -5.32
C VAL A 148 -6.79 2.78 -5.56
N PRO A 149 -5.95 2.08 -4.77
CA PRO A 149 -4.53 1.91 -5.10
C PRO A 149 -4.25 1.26 -6.45
N VAL A 150 -5.07 0.27 -6.86
CA VAL A 150 -4.96 -0.36 -8.19
C VAL A 150 -5.18 0.67 -9.28
N ALA A 151 -6.22 1.49 -9.17
CA ALA A 151 -6.53 2.53 -10.14
C ALA A 151 -5.45 3.62 -10.19
N CYS A 152 -4.99 4.09 -9.03
CA CYS A 152 -3.98 5.14 -8.93
C CYS A 152 -2.65 4.70 -9.56
N TRP A 153 -2.05 3.60 -9.08
CA TRP A 153 -0.77 3.14 -9.62
C TRP A 153 -0.89 2.55 -11.02
N GLY A 154 -2.03 1.93 -11.36
CA GLY A 154 -2.32 1.49 -12.72
C GLY A 154 -2.32 2.65 -13.71
N LEU A 155 -3.00 3.75 -13.38
CA LEU A 155 -3.00 4.97 -14.20
C LEU A 155 -1.58 5.54 -14.34
N MET A 156 -0.82 5.59 -13.25
CA MET A 156 0.57 6.06 -13.29
C MET A 156 1.46 5.21 -14.19
N ILE A 157 1.31 3.88 -14.17
CA ILE A 157 2.04 2.98 -15.08
C ILE A 157 1.65 3.28 -16.53
N VAL A 158 0.35 3.38 -16.82
CA VAL A 158 -0.13 3.66 -18.18
C VAL A 158 0.42 5.00 -18.70
N VAL A 159 0.32 6.06 -17.90
CA VAL A 159 0.86 7.38 -18.25
C VAL A 159 2.38 7.32 -18.38
N GLY A 160 3.06 6.58 -17.50
CA GLY A 160 4.51 6.38 -17.55
C GLY A 160 4.97 5.68 -18.84
N VAL A 161 4.21 4.72 -19.34
CA VAL A 161 4.50 4.00 -20.59
C VAL A 161 4.25 4.88 -21.81
N ILE A 162 3.19 5.69 -21.81
CA ILE A 162 2.80 6.50 -22.99
C ILE A 162 3.61 7.80 -23.09
N PHE A 163 3.76 8.51 -21.96
CA PHE A 163 4.32 9.86 -21.91
C PHE A 163 5.69 9.95 -21.24
N GLY A 164 6.21 8.82 -20.76
CA GLY A 164 7.51 8.71 -20.11
C GLY A 164 7.41 8.60 -18.58
N PRO A 165 8.39 7.93 -17.95
CA PRO A 165 8.32 7.54 -16.53
C PRO A 165 8.22 8.72 -15.58
N GLU A 166 8.82 9.87 -15.92
CA GLU A 166 8.76 11.06 -15.08
C GLU A 166 7.35 11.67 -15.05
N VAL A 167 6.63 11.65 -16.17
CA VAL A 167 5.23 12.13 -16.25
C VAL A 167 4.31 11.20 -15.47
N GLY A 168 4.51 9.88 -15.59
CA GLY A 168 3.78 8.90 -14.79
C GLY A 168 3.99 9.08 -13.29
N LEU A 169 5.23 9.32 -12.86
CA LEU A 169 5.56 9.57 -11.45
C LEU A 169 5.10 10.93 -10.95
N ALA A 170 5.00 11.94 -11.82
CA ALA A 170 4.45 13.25 -11.44
C ALA A 170 2.99 13.17 -10.98
N LEU A 171 2.25 12.12 -11.37
CA LEU A 171 0.90 11.89 -10.88
C LEU A 171 0.81 11.60 -9.38
N ASP A 172 1.92 11.25 -8.71
CA ASP A 172 1.98 11.11 -7.24
C ASP A 172 1.48 12.36 -6.52
N PHE A 173 1.68 13.56 -7.11
CA PHE A 173 1.16 14.82 -6.59
C PHE A 173 -0.37 14.84 -6.39
N TYR A 174 -1.08 14.02 -7.17
CA TYR A 174 -2.54 13.96 -7.18
C TYR A 174 -3.04 12.66 -6.55
N THR A 175 -2.36 11.53 -6.79
CA THR A 175 -2.83 10.20 -6.38
C THR A 175 -2.55 9.91 -4.90
N ASN A 176 -1.49 10.47 -4.31
CA ASN A 176 -1.09 10.13 -2.93
C ASN A 176 -2.13 10.53 -1.86
N GLY A 177 -2.86 11.62 -2.07
CA GLY A 177 -3.97 12.00 -1.20
C GLY A 177 -5.12 10.98 -1.27
N LEU A 178 -5.42 10.49 -2.48
CA LEU A 178 -6.44 9.49 -2.74
C LEU A 178 -6.06 8.12 -2.14
N LEU A 179 -4.79 7.73 -2.29
CA LEU A 179 -4.21 6.54 -1.64
C LEU A 179 -4.32 6.63 -0.12
N GLY A 180 -4.00 7.80 0.45
CA GLY A 180 -4.14 8.06 1.88
C GLY A 180 -5.57 7.83 2.38
N ALA A 181 -6.56 8.44 1.72
CA ALA A 181 -7.97 8.27 2.05
C ALA A 181 -8.44 6.81 1.91
N ALA A 182 -7.98 6.10 0.87
CA ALA A 182 -8.30 4.69 0.66
C ALA A 182 -7.74 3.80 1.77
N PHE A 183 -6.49 4.00 2.18
CA PHE A 183 -5.89 3.24 3.29
C PHE A 183 -6.56 3.55 4.63
N LEU A 184 -6.91 4.80 4.92
CA LEU A 184 -7.69 5.14 6.11
C LEU A 184 -9.04 4.42 6.10
N THR A 185 -9.74 4.43 4.96
CA THR A 185 -11.03 3.75 4.79
C THR A 185 -10.89 2.23 5.02
N ALA A 186 -9.85 1.61 4.47
CA ALA A 186 -9.54 0.21 4.68
C ALA A 186 -9.28 -0.09 6.16
N GLY A 187 -8.47 0.74 6.84
CA GLY A 187 -8.16 0.60 8.26
C GLY A 187 -9.39 0.74 9.16
N ILE A 188 -10.23 1.75 8.92
CA ILE A 188 -11.48 1.97 9.66
C ILE A 188 -12.45 0.81 9.45
N THR A 189 -12.58 0.32 8.21
CA THR A 189 -13.44 -0.82 7.88
C THR A 189 -12.98 -2.09 8.63
N LEU A 190 -11.68 -2.37 8.63
CA LEU A 190 -11.11 -3.51 9.34
C LEU A 190 -11.31 -3.40 10.86
N LYS A 191 -11.18 -2.19 11.42
CA LYS A 191 -11.45 -1.95 12.85
C LYS A 191 -12.90 -2.25 13.18
N GLY A 192 -13.86 -1.72 12.42
CA GLY A 192 -15.29 -1.96 12.63
C GLY A 192 -15.69 -3.43 12.50
N GLN A 193 -15.06 -4.19 11.59
CA GLN A 193 -15.26 -5.64 11.50
C GLN A 193 -14.71 -6.39 12.72
N THR A 194 -13.56 -5.95 13.24
CA THR A 194 -12.91 -6.55 14.41
C THR A 194 -13.75 -6.31 15.68
N ASP A 195 -14.24 -5.09 15.85
CA ASP A 195 -15.06 -4.70 17.01
C ASP A 195 -16.41 -5.47 17.02
N LYS A 196 -17.05 -5.62 15.85
CA LYS A 196 -18.26 -6.46 15.71
C LYS A 196 -18.00 -7.92 16.06
N ALA A 197 -16.91 -8.51 15.55
CA ALA A 197 -16.56 -9.90 15.85
C ALA A 197 -16.27 -10.13 17.35
N ALA A 198 -15.77 -9.12 18.06
CA ALA A 198 -15.56 -9.19 19.50
C ALA A 198 -16.88 -9.11 20.30
N CYS A 199 -17.84 -8.30 19.86
CA CYS A 199 -19.18 -8.24 20.46
C CYS A 199 -20.01 -9.51 20.23
N ASP A 200 -19.85 -10.14 19.07
CA ASP A 200 -20.61 -11.35 18.68
C ASP A 200 -19.99 -12.64 19.23
N ALA A 201 -18.81 -12.57 19.86
CA ALA A 201 -18.20 -13.72 20.52
C ALA A 201 -19.06 -14.12 21.73
N PRO A 202 -19.62 -15.34 21.79
CA PRO A 202 -20.42 -15.76 22.94
C PRO A 202 -19.55 -15.67 24.18
N ASN A 203 -20.07 -15.04 25.24
CA ASN A 203 -19.54 -15.14 26.58
C ASN A 203 -19.58 -16.62 27.00
N VAL A 204 -18.56 -17.39 26.64
CA VAL A 204 -18.28 -18.69 27.25
C VAL A 204 -17.66 -18.36 28.60
N ALA A 205 -18.49 -17.87 29.51
CA ALA A 205 -18.19 -17.83 30.93
C ALA A 205 -18.16 -19.28 31.40
N THR A 206 -16.94 -19.74 31.71
CA THR A 206 -16.64 -20.93 32.50
C THR A 206 -17.25 -20.84 33.89
#